data_AF-A0AAJ1R2B7-F1
#
_entry.id   AF-A0AAJ1R2B7-F1
#
_cell.length_a   1.000
_cell.length_b   1.000
_cell.length_c   1.000
_cell.angle_alpha   90.00
_cell.angle_beta   90.00
_cell.angle_gamma   90.00
#
_symmetry.space_group_name_H-M   'P 1'
#
loop_
_entity.id
_entity.type
_entity.pdbx_description
1 polymer ?
#
loop_
_entity_poly.entity_id
_entity_poly.type
_entity_poly.pdbx_seq_one_letter_code
_entity_poly.pdbx_strand_id
1 'polypeptide(L)'
;MAIIFENQSRCPLCNDVLNKSREYILIPPLISNQLDNLFIFSDAGVHLDCLDKCSAKGKLFKHIDLYYQYSNRIRSMTIDNNKSDIIGFGLLTSNENEQLFKYNYNIFSKQELLEWKDLHVFKNLVYIFLEEQKWKGLNDFNYLEYLLEIIIGFSSARGSYE
;
A
#
# COMPACT_ATOMS: atom_id res chain seq x y z
N MET A 1 0.05 7.41 -8.95
CA MET A 1 -1.13 7.45 -9.85
C MET A 1 -0.63 7.06 -11.21
N ALA A 2 -1.21 6.03 -11.84
CA ALA A 2 -0.75 5.62 -13.16
C ALA A 2 -1.01 6.74 -14.17
N ILE A 3 0.05 7.23 -14.81
CA ILE A 3 -0.02 8.14 -15.95
C ILE A 3 0.39 7.34 -17.18
N ILE A 4 -0.50 7.29 -18.18
CA ILE A 4 -0.27 6.54 -19.42
C ILE A 4 0.09 7.51 -20.53
N PHE A 5 1.27 7.28 -21.11
CA PHE A 5 1.69 7.90 -22.34
C PHE A 5 1.27 6.97 -23.48
N GLU A 6 0.25 7.40 -24.24
CA GLU A 6 -0.30 6.59 -25.34
C GLU A 6 0.82 6.18 -26.32
N ASN A 7 0.86 4.90 -26.69
CA ASN A 7 1.89 4.27 -27.53
C ASN A 7 3.31 4.22 -26.92
N GLN A 8 3.51 4.60 -25.66
CA GLN A 8 4.80 4.50 -24.97
C GLN A 8 4.73 3.63 -23.72
N SER A 9 3.73 3.85 -22.87
CA SER A 9 3.46 3.00 -21.71
C SER A 9 3.08 1.59 -22.16
N ARG A 10 3.50 0.58 -21.39
CA ARG A 10 3.30 -0.84 -21.73
C ARG A 10 2.46 -1.54 -20.68
N CYS A 11 1.63 -2.48 -21.13
CA CYS A 11 0.93 -3.41 -20.26
C CYS A 11 1.95 -4.34 -19.57
N PRO A 12 1.97 -4.44 -18.24
CA PRO A 12 2.96 -5.26 -17.54
C PRO A 12 2.76 -6.77 -17.73
N LEU A 13 1.58 -7.20 -18.21
CA LEU A 13 1.29 -8.61 -18.45
C LEU A 13 1.73 -9.14 -19.82
N CYS A 14 1.55 -8.34 -20.88
CA CYS A 14 1.89 -8.75 -22.25
C CYS A 14 3.04 -7.96 -22.88
N ASN A 15 3.50 -6.88 -22.22
CA ASN A 15 4.53 -5.96 -22.69
C ASN A 15 4.19 -5.18 -23.98
N ASP A 16 2.97 -5.31 -24.51
CA ASP A 16 2.47 -4.49 -25.60
C ASP A 16 2.19 -3.06 -25.14
N VAL A 17 2.25 -2.11 -26.07
CA VAL A 17 1.93 -0.71 -25.81
C VAL A 17 0.45 -0.53 -25.49
N LEU A 18 0.17 0.38 -24.56
CA LEU A 18 -1.18 0.83 -24.22
C LEU A 18 -1.59 1.93 -25.19
N ASN A 19 -2.69 1.73 -25.90
CA ASN A 19 -3.27 2.71 -26.82
C ASN A 19 -4.77 2.48 -27.01
N LYS A 20 -5.43 3.31 -27.81
CA LYS A 20 -6.88 3.24 -28.04
C LYS A 20 -7.37 2.00 -28.81
N SER A 21 -6.48 1.16 -29.35
CA SER A 21 -6.90 -0.04 -30.10
C SER A 21 -7.35 -1.18 -29.20
N ARG A 22 -6.93 -1.18 -27.93
CA ARG A 22 -7.28 -2.19 -26.93
C ARG A 22 -7.70 -1.50 -25.65
N GLU A 23 -8.82 -1.93 -25.07
CA GLU A 23 -9.26 -1.39 -23.79
C GLU A 23 -8.26 -1.74 -22.69
N TYR A 24 -7.98 -0.77 -21.84
CA TYR A 24 -7.12 -0.91 -20.68
C TYR A 24 -7.68 -0.14 -19.50
N ILE A 25 -7.29 -0.53 -18.29
CA ILE A 25 -7.62 0.18 -17.05
C ILE A 25 -6.37 0.77 -16.42
N LEU A 26 -6.56 1.82 -15.63
CA LEU A 26 -5.52 2.40 -14.79
C LEU A 26 -5.67 1.86 -13.38
N ILE A 27 -4.57 1.38 -12.82
CA ILE A 27 -4.52 0.84 -11.48
C ILE A 27 -3.75 1.84 -10.60
N PRO A 28 -4.26 2.18 -9.41
CA PRO A 28 -3.59 3.10 -8.50
C PRO A 28 -2.24 2.52 -8.00
N PRO A 29 -1.40 3.34 -7.32
CA PRO A 29 -0.21 2.86 -6.62
C PRO A 29 -0.63 2.03 -5.40
N LEU A 30 -1.04 0.79 -5.66
CA LEU A 30 -1.78 -0.06 -4.75
C LEU A 30 -0.92 -0.56 -3.58
N ILE A 31 0.32 -0.95 -3.87
CA ILE A 31 1.28 -1.52 -2.92
C ILE A 31 2.70 -1.06 -3.27
N SER A 32 3.52 -0.82 -2.23
CA SER A 32 4.93 -0.41 -2.36
C SER A 32 5.92 -1.57 -2.27
N ASN A 33 5.48 -2.76 -1.83
CA ASN A 33 6.31 -3.94 -1.71
C ASN A 33 6.48 -4.64 -3.06
N GLN A 34 7.68 -4.61 -3.64
CA GLN A 34 8.02 -5.23 -4.92
C GLN A 34 7.90 -6.76 -4.91
N LEU A 35 7.94 -7.39 -3.74
CA LEU A 35 7.84 -8.85 -3.60
C LEU A 35 6.39 -9.33 -3.53
N ASP A 36 5.42 -8.41 -3.44
CA ASP A 36 4.01 -8.80 -3.42
C ASP A 36 3.50 -9.16 -4.81
N ASN A 37 2.69 -10.21 -4.90
CA ASN A 37 2.12 -10.68 -6.16
C ASN A 37 1.26 -9.63 -6.90
N LEU A 38 0.71 -8.64 -6.18
CA LEU A 38 -0.05 -7.55 -6.81
C LEU A 38 0.82 -6.36 -7.24
N PHE A 39 2.12 -6.35 -6.93
CA PHE A 39 3.00 -5.23 -7.24
C PHE A 39 3.11 -4.95 -8.75
N ILE A 40 3.07 -6.00 -9.59
CA ILE A 40 3.10 -5.88 -11.05
C ILE A 40 2.00 -4.98 -11.62
N PHE A 41 0.90 -4.81 -10.88
CA PHE A 41 -0.23 -3.97 -11.24
C PHE A 41 -0.16 -2.56 -10.63
N SER A 42 0.69 -2.37 -9.61
CA SER A 42 0.77 -1.13 -8.85
C SER A 42 1.25 0.01 -9.75
N ASP A 43 0.48 1.09 -9.80
CA ASP A 43 0.78 2.28 -10.59
C ASP A 43 0.91 2.05 -12.10
N ALA A 44 0.19 1.05 -12.64
CA ALA A 44 0.30 0.64 -14.04
C ALA A 44 -1.04 0.72 -14.81
N GLY A 45 -0.93 0.75 -16.14
CA GLY A 45 -2.04 0.51 -17.05
C GLY A 45 -2.01 -0.93 -17.55
N VAL A 46 -3.17 -1.59 -17.62
CA VAL A 46 -3.25 -3.01 -17.99
C VAL A 46 -4.40 -3.24 -18.96
N HIS A 47 -4.15 -3.96 -20.06
CA HIS A 47 -5.20 -4.36 -20.98
C HIS A 47 -6.25 -5.23 -20.28
N LEU A 48 -7.53 -5.00 -20.57
CA LEU A 48 -8.63 -5.75 -19.97
C LEU A 48 -8.57 -7.24 -20.32
N ASP A 49 -8.27 -7.57 -21.58
CA ASP A 49 -8.16 -8.96 -22.04
C ASP A 49 -6.98 -9.72 -21.42
N CYS A 50 -5.91 -9.01 -21.04
CA CYS A 50 -4.82 -9.58 -20.26
C CYS A 50 -5.25 -9.86 -18.81
N LEU A 51 -6.00 -8.94 -18.19
CA LEU A 51 -6.54 -9.14 -16.85
C LEU A 51 -7.55 -10.29 -16.78
N ASP A 52 -8.38 -10.46 -17.80
CA ASP A 52 -9.37 -11.54 -17.87
C ASP A 52 -8.74 -12.94 -17.80
N LYS A 53 -7.50 -13.07 -18.26
CA LYS A 53 -6.72 -14.31 -18.21
C LYS A 53 -5.89 -14.44 -16.94
N CYS A 54 -5.84 -13.41 -16.10
CA CYS A 54 -5.02 -13.37 -14.90
C CYS A 54 -5.77 -13.95 -13.70
N SER A 55 -5.18 -14.96 -13.05
CA SER A 55 -5.74 -15.56 -11.82
C SER A 55 -5.86 -14.56 -10.66
N ALA A 56 -5.05 -13.49 -10.65
CA ALA A 56 -5.08 -12.45 -9.63
C ALA A 56 -6.22 -11.42 -9.80
N LYS A 57 -6.99 -11.46 -10.90
CA LYS A 57 -8.00 -10.44 -11.24
C LYS A 57 -8.96 -10.13 -10.09
N GLY A 58 -9.60 -11.16 -9.52
CA GLY A 58 -10.58 -10.96 -8.44
C GLY A 58 -9.96 -10.31 -7.20
N LYS A 59 -8.76 -10.74 -6.83
CA LYS A 59 -8.00 -10.19 -5.70
C LYS A 59 -7.57 -8.74 -5.96
N LEU A 60 -7.10 -8.44 -7.16
CA LEU A 60 -6.73 -7.10 -7.59
C LEU A 60 -7.92 -6.15 -7.47
N PHE A 61 -9.08 -6.50 -8.03
CA PHE A 61 -10.28 -5.64 -7.97
C PHE A 61 -10.77 -5.42 -6.54
N LYS A 62 -10.73 -6.45 -5.67
CA LYS A 62 -11.00 -6.30 -4.24
C LYS A 62 -10.11 -5.23 -3.60
N HIS A 63 -8.81 -5.27 -3.88
CA HIS A 63 -7.87 -4.29 -3.32
C HIS A 63 -7.98 -2.90 -3.95
N ILE A 64 -8.39 -2.78 -5.22
CA ILE A 64 -8.68 -1.49 -5.85
C ILE A 64 -9.86 -0.81 -5.15
N ASP A 65 -10.94 -1.54 -4.85
CA ASP A 65 -12.09 -1.01 -4.11
C ASP A 65 -11.70 -0.57 -2.69
N LEU A 66 -10.99 -1.42 -1.95
CA LEU A 66 -10.46 -1.09 -0.62
C LEU A 66 -9.54 0.13 -0.65
N TYR A 67 -8.70 0.26 -1.68
CA TYR A 67 -7.84 1.43 -1.87
C TYR A 67 -8.64 2.73 -2.00
N TYR A 68 -9.74 2.73 -2.77
CA TYR A 68 -10.58 3.92 -2.90
C TYR A 68 -11.30 4.27 -1.60
N GLN A 69 -11.82 3.26 -0.88
CA GLN A 69 -12.41 3.47 0.44
C GLN A 69 -11.40 4.06 1.43
N TYR A 70 -10.21 3.48 1.50
CA TYR A 70 -9.08 3.97 2.29
C TYR A 70 -8.70 5.42 1.93
N SER A 71 -8.54 5.70 0.63
CA SER A 71 -8.14 7.02 0.13
C SER A 71 -9.19 8.09 0.47
N ASN A 72 -10.47 7.75 0.33
CA ASN A 72 -11.58 8.64 0.71
C ASN A 72 -11.61 8.89 2.22
N ARG A 73 -11.38 7.86 3.03
CA ARG A 73 -11.33 7.98 4.49
C ARG A 73 -10.16 8.85 4.95
N ILE A 74 -8.95 8.63 4.41
CA ILE A 74 -7.81 9.52 4.68
C ILE A 74 -8.15 10.95 4.31
N ARG A 75 -8.69 11.17 3.11
CA ARG A 75 -9.06 12.52 2.66
C ARG A 75 -10.01 13.19 3.64
N SER A 76 -11.06 12.49 4.08
CA SER A 76 -12.01 13.00 5.08
C SER A 76 -11.30 13.39 6.38
N MET A 77 -10.49 12.47 6.95
CA MET A 77 -9.78 12.74 8.21
C MET A 77 -8.81 13.92 8.10
N THR A 78 -8.19 14.11 6.93
CA THR A 78 -7.27 15.24 6.68
C THR A 78 -7.95 16.58 6.41
N ILE A 79 -9.27 16.61 6.17
CA ILE A 79 -10.03 17.86 6.09
C ILE A 79 -10.27 18.39 7.50
N ASP A 80 -10.57 17.47 8.44
CA ASP A 80 -10.92 17.80 9.82
C ASP A 80 -9.69 17.93 10.74
N ASN A 81 -8.52 17.45 10.30
CA ASN A 81 -7.28 17.40 11.08
C ASN A 81 -6.08 17.90 10.28
N ASN A 82 -4.99 18.22 10.98
CA ASN A 82 -3.71 18.47 10.33
C ASN A 82 -3.23 17.21 9.60
N LYS A 83 -2.86 17.33 8.32
CA LYS A 83 -2.39 16.20 7.49
C LYS A 83 -1.24 15.44 8.13
N SER A 84 -0.36 16.14 8.84
CA SER A 84 0.77 15.56 9.55
C SER A 84 0.38 14.64 10.69
N ASP A 85 -0.89 14.67 11.13
CA ASP A 85 -1.39 13.95 12.31
C ASP A 85 -2.12 12.67 11.96
N ILE A 86 -2.28 12.36 10.66
CA ILE A 86 -2.90 11.14 10.17
C ILE A 86 -1.82 10.19 9.66
N ILE A 87 -1.83 8.97 10.16
CA ILE A 87 -0.94 7.87 9.77
C ILE A 87 -1.82 6.80 9.15
N GLY A 88 -1.63 6.54 7.87
CA GLY A 88 -2.34 5.51 7.13
C GLY A 88 -1.37 4.43 6.66
N PHE A 89 -1.78 3.17 6.81
CA PHE A 89 -1.12 2.02 6.23
C PHE A 89 -1.85 1.66 4.94
N GLY A 90 -1.16 1.67 3.80
CA GLY A 90 -1.74 1.19 2.55
C GLY A 90 -1.93 -0.33 2.52
N LEU A 91 -1.82 -0.93 1.33
CA LEU A 91 -1.68 -2.38 1.22
C LEU A 91 -0.24 -2.77 1.62
N LEU A 92 -0.09 -3.44 2.77
CA LEU A 92 1.21 -3.94 3.27
C LEU A 92 1.55 -5.29 2.62
N THR A 93 0.56 -6.19 2.55
CA THR A 93 0.67 -7.44 1.81
C THR A 93 -0.69 -7.88 1.30
N SER A 94 -0.76 -8.44 0.11
CA SER A 94 -1.97 -9.08 -0.40
C SER A 94 -2.13 -10.49 0.15
N ASN A 95 -1.09 -11.14 0.68
CA ASN A 95 -1.18 -12.53 1.14
C ASN A 95 -2.01 -12.64 2.43
N GLU A 96 -3.21 -13.22 2.33
CA GLU A 96 -4.15 -13.34 3.46
C GLU A 96 -3.65 -14.28 4.56
N ASN A 97 -2.63 -15.11 4.28
CA ASN A 97 -2.00 -15.99 5.25
C ASN A 97 -0.92 -15.28 6.09
N GLU A 98 -0.46 -14.09 5.68
CA GLU A 98 0.49 -13.31 6.47
C GLU A 98 -0.23 -12.60 7.60
N GLN A 99 0.30 -12.68 8.82
CA GLN A 99 -0.32 -12.01 9.96
C GLN A 99 -0.38 -10.47 9.78
N LEU A 100 0.54 -9.89 8.99
CA LEU A 100 0.54 -8.46 8.67
C LEU A 100 -0.68 -8.03 7.85
N PHE A 101 -1.35 -8.98 7.15
CA PHE A 101 -2.53 -8.72 6.32
C PHE A 101 -3.67 -8.02 7.08
N LYS A 102 -3.87 -8.33 8.37
CA LYS A 102 -4.95 -7.74 9.18
C LYS A 102 -4.79 -6.23 9.40
N TYR A 103 -3.62 -5.67 9.12
CA TYR A 103 -3.32 -4.26 9.31
C TYR A 103 -3.32 -3.44 8.01
N ASN A 104 -3.61 -4.08 6.87
CA ASN A 104 -3.80 -3.38 5.61
C ASN A 104 -4.90 -2.31 5.74
N TYR A 105 -4.69 -1.14 5.14
CA TYR A 105 -5.67 -0.05 5.11
C TYR A 105 -6.08 0.52 6.47
N ASN A 106 -5.32 0.24 7.54
CA ASN A 106 -5.56 0.89 8.82
C ASN A 106 -5.20 2.38 8.75
N ILE A 107 -5.98 3.21 9.42
CA ILE A 107 -5.77 4.66 9.50
C ILE A 107 -5.93 5.07 10.95
N PHE A 108 -4.98 5.84 11.45
CA PHE A 108 -4.95 6.37 12.81
C PHE A 108 -4.67 7.86 12.75
N SER A 109 -5.30 8.63 13.63
CA SER A 109 -4.67 9.85 14.13
C SER A 109 -3.47 9.48 15.02
N LYS A 110 -2.53 10.41 15.22
CA LYS A 110 -1.42 10.21 16.17
C LYS A 110 -1.90 9.83 17.56
N GLN A 111 -2.99 10.44 18.04
CA GLN A 111 -3.55 10.14 19.35
C GLN A 111 -4.08 8.70 19.42
N GLU A 112 -4.86 8.27 18.42
CA GLU A 112 -5.35 6.88 18.35
C GLU A 112 -4.21 5.87 18.25
N LEU A 113 -3.12 6.22 17.55
CA LEU A 113 -1.95 5.36 17.46
C LEU A 113 -1.28 5.14 18.84
N LEU A 114 -1.25 6.15 19.71
CA LEU A 114 -0.70 6.04 21.06
C LEU A 114 -1.53 5.11 21.97
N GLU A 115 -2.82 5.01 21.69
CA GLU A 115 -3.76 4.16 22.44
C GLU A 115 -3.98 2.80 21.75
N TRP A 116 -3.29 2.56 20.63
CA TRP A 116 -3.50 1.37 19.81
C TRP A 116 -2.97 0.11 20.50
N LYS A 117 -3.88 -0.71 21.02
CA LYS A 117 -3.58 -1.94 21.77
C LYS A 117 -2.68 -2.92 21.02
N ASP A 118 -2.82 -3.00 19.71
CA ASP A 118 -2.05 -3.92 18.86
C ASP A 118 -0.69 -3.35 18.44
N LEU A 119 -0.30 -2.15 18.90
CA LEU A 119 0.89 -1.47 18.41
C LEU A 119 2.18 -2.28 18.59
N HIS A 120 2.38 -2.89 19.76
CA HIS A 120 3.54 -3.75 20.01
C HIS A 120 3.54 -5.00 19.13
N VAL A 121 2.36 -5.60 18.91
CA VAL A 121 2.20 -6.77 18.03
C VAL A 121 2.54 -6.37 16.59
N PHE A 122 2.01 -5.25 16.12
CA PHE A 122 2.32 -4.70 14.80
C PHE A 122 3.81 -4.49 14.60
N LYS A 123 4.49 -3.78 15.53
CA LYS A 123 5.95 -3.55 15.47
C LYS A 123 6.71 -4.86 15.31
N ASN A 124 6.41 -5.86 16.14
CA ASN A 124 7.06 -7.16 16.09
C ASN A 124 6.82 -7.87 14.75
N LEU A 125 5.58 -7.87 14.24
CA LEU A 125 5.30 -8.47 12.94
C LEU A 125 6.04 -7.78 11.81
N VAL A 126 6.15 -6.46 11.84
CA VAL A 126 6.90 -5.72 10.82
C VAL A 126 8.39 -6.06 10.88
N TYR A 127 8.98 -6.12 12.07
CA TYR A 127 10.38 -6.55 12.22
C TYR A 127 10.61 -7.96 11.65
N ILE A 128 9.76 -8.92 12.01
CA ILE A 128 9.83 -10.29 11.46
C ILE A 128 9.70 -10.27 9.94
N PHE A 129 8.74 -9.51 9.40
CA PHE A 129 8.50 -9.43 7.96
C PHE A 129 9.71 -8.85 7.20
N LEU A 130 10.42 -7.89 7.79
CA LEU A 130 11.66 -7.32 7.26
C LEU A 130 12.84 -8.29 7.39
N GLU A 131 13.00 -8.95 8.54
CA GLU A 131 14.06 -9.95 8.78
C GLU A 131 13.93 -11.16 7.84
N GLU A 132 12.70 -11.61 7.57
CA GLU A 132 12.39 -12.66 6.60
C GLU A 132 12.53 -12.21 5.14
N GLN A 133 12.95 -10.95 4.90
CA GLN A 133 13.13 -10.38 3.56
C GLN A 133 11.86 -10.44 2.70
N LYS A 134 10.68 -10.38 3.32
CA LYS A 134 9.38 -10.39 2.62
C LYS A 134 8.97 -9.02 2.09
N TRP A 135 9.77 -7.99 2.35
CA TRP A 135 9.56 -6.65 1.86
C TRP A 135 10.73 -6.15 1.01
N LYS A 136 10.41 -5.54 -0.12
CA LYS A 136 11.35 -4.75 -0.91
C LYS A 136 10.67 -3.46 -1.35
N GLY A 137 11.22 -2.32 -0.98
CA GLY A 137 10.68 -1.01 -1.35
C GLY A 137 10.84 -0.67 -2.84
N LEU A 138 10.16 0.39 -3.28
CA LEU A 138 10.40 0.99 -4.58
C LEU A 138 11.67 1.84 -4.49
N ASN A 139 12.73 1.42 -5.19
CA ASN A 139 14.08 1.99 -5.07
C ASN A 139 14.69 1.75 -3.67
N ASP A 140 15.62 2.62 -3.26
CA ASP A 140 16.28 2.55 -1.95
C ASP A 140 15.37 2.96 -0.78
N PHE A 141 14.14 3.40 -1.06
CA PHE A 141 13.20 3.82 -0.03
C PHE A 141 12.34 2.64 0.47
N ASN A 142 12.53 2.26 1.73
CA ASN A 142 11.70 1.27 2.41
C ASN A 142 10.56 1.94 3.19
N TYR A 143 9.38 1.99 2.57
CA TYR A 143 8.18 2.58 3.20
C TYR A 143 7.79 1.89 4.51
N LEU A 144 8.01 0.57 4.63
CA LEU A 144 7.63 -0.18 5.84
C LEU A 144 8.56 0.16 7.02
N GLU A 145 9.86 0.34 6.78
CA GLU A 145 10.81 0.86 7.76
C GLU A 145 10.46 2.30 8.16
N TYR A 146 10.16 3.17 7.19
CA TYR A 146 9.74 4.54 7.45
C TYR A 146 8.49 4.60 8.35
N LEU A 147 7.51 3.71 8.14
CA LEU A 147 6.36 3.60 9.04
C LEU A 147 6.78 3.24 10.47
N LEU A 148 7.72 2.30 10.64
CA LEU A 148 8.26 1.98 11.97
C LEU A 148 8.93 3.18 12.63
N GLU A 149 9.76 3.92 11.89
CA GLU A 149 10.44 5.11 12.41
C GLU A 149 9.47 6.17 12.89
N ILE A 150 8.43 6.46 12.11
CA ILE A 150 7.33 7.37 12.51
C ILE A 150 6.74 6.90 13.84
N ILE A 151 6.36 5.63 13.93
CA ILE A 151 5.69 5.07 15.09
C ILE A 151 6.62 5.07 16.33
N ILE A 152 7.91 4.77 16.15
CA ILE A 152 8.92 4.79 17.22
C ILE A 152 9.18 6.22 17.68
N GLY A 153 9.31 7.17 16.75
CA GLY A 153 9.50 8.59 17.05
C GLY A 153 8.39 9.16 17.94
N PHE A 154 7.14 8.72 17.76
CA PHE A 154 6.04 9.06 18.67
C PHE A 154 6.15 8.40 20.05
N SER A 155 6.74 7.21 20.12
CA SER A 155 6.95 6.51 21.39
C SER A 155 8.05 7.18 22.23
N SER A 156 9.11 7.69 21.58
CA SER A 156 10.29 8.31 22.23
C SER A 156 10.03 9.69 22.81
N ALA A 157 9.06 10.45 22.28
CA ALA A 157 8.69 11.78 22.79
C ALA A 157 8.11 11.76 24.23
N ARG A 158 7.88 10.57 24.80
CA ARG A 158 7.45 10.37 26.18
C ARG A 158 8.60 10.11 27.16
N GLY A 159 9.81 9.82 26.68
CA GLY A 159 10.96 9.45 27.52
C GLY A 159 11.69 10.61 28.20
N SER A 160 11.22 11.86 28.06
CA SER A 160 11.85 13.06 28.64
C SER A 160 11.01 13.73 29.75
N TYR A 161 9.99 13.04 30.26
CA TYR A 161 9.18 13.47 31.40
C TYR A 161 8.87 12.29 32.32
N GLU A 162 9.92 11.65 32.87
CA GLU A 162 9.86 10.89 34.12
C GLU A 162 11.03 11.31 35.02
#